data_AF-A0A7W1RQB1-F1
#
_entry.id   AF-A0A7W1RQB1-F1
#
_cell.length_a   1.000
_cell.length_b   1.000
_cell.length_c   1.000
_cell.angle_alpha   90.00
_cell.angle_beta   90.00
_cell.angle_gamma   90.00
#
_symmetry.space_group_name_H-M   'P 1'
#
loop_
_entity.id
_entity.type
_entity.pdbx_description
1 polymer ?
#
loop_
_entity_poly.entity_id
_entity_poly.type
_entity_poly.pdbx_seq_one_letter_code
_entity_poly.pdbx_strand_id
1 'polypeptide(L)'
;MKSSVVLAGLAFLAGIFFSPIPRLSAQVPSGVDPQLMGQSGDGPVVVIGFANGSSIIATAERGLSGVVGLQAHQTVSLQLSFPANFAGQPIVAESLDGGILRANQPAATVNSDGSVNLTFEGGALPGLNRVALHAGGNISVLRFWVIDPRNSTTHPPLLSSTR
;
A
#
# COMPACT_ATOMS: atom_id res chain seq x y z
N MET A 1 27.22 33.02 72.70
CA MET A 1 27.42 33.93 71.57
C MET A 1 27.03 33.20 70.28
N LYS A 2 26.30 33.87 69.40
CA LYS A 2 25.77 33.38 68.11
C LYS A 2 26.88 32.82 67.21
N SER A 3 26.61 31.70 66.51
CA SER A 3 26.67 31.67 65.05
C SER A 3 26.13 30.36 64.48
N SER A 4 25.23 30.50 63.51
CA SER A 4 24.58 29.45 62.74
C SER A 4 25.45 29.03 61.54
N VAL A 5 25.37 27.76 61.11
CA VAL A 5 25.61 27.38 59.71
C VAL A 5 24.57 26.32 59.32
N VAL A 6 23.84 26.65 58.26
CA VAL A 6 22.83 25.83 57.58
C VAL A 6 23.53 25.09 56.43
N LEU A 7 23.29 23.78 56.27
CA LEU A 7 23.61 23.08 55.02
C LEU A 7 22.38 22.30 54.54
N ALA A 8 21.86 22.73 53.39
CA ALA A 8 20.77 22.13 52.66
C ALA A 8 21.26 20.89 51.89
N GLY A 9 20.60 19.75 52.09
CA GLY A 9 20.78 18.55 51.28
C GLY A 9 19.71 18.49 50.18
N LEU A 10 20.13 18.69 48.93
CA LEU A 10 19.29 18.61 47.73
C LEU A 10 19.09 17.15 47.30
N ALA A 11 17.85 16.81 46.96
CA ALA A 11 17.41 15.53 46.42
C ALA A 11 17.74 15.38 44.92
N PHE A 12 17.95 14.13 44.47
CA PHE A 12 17.82 13.75 43.06
C PHE A 12 16.95 12.49 42.96
N LEU A 13 15.70 12.67 42.52
CA LEU A 13 14.79 11.62 42.10
C LEU A 13 14.78 11.63 40.55
N ALA A 14 15.36 10.60 39.94
CA ALA A 14 15.36 10.44 38.49
C ALA A 14 14.01 9.84 38.03
N GLY A 15 13.14 10.68 37.48
CA GLY A 15 11.93 10.25 36.79
C GLY A 15 12.22 9.94 35.32
N ILE A 16 12.11 8.68 34.92
CA ILE A 16 12.17 8.26 33.51
C ILE A 16 10.80 8.54 32.89
N PHE A 17 10.71 9.60 32.09
CA PHE A 17 9.51 9.89 31.29
C PHE A 17 9.49 8.98 30.05
N PHE A 18 8.61 7.97 30.07
CA PHE A 18 8.18 7.27 28.86
C PHE A 18 7.34 8.22 28.01
N SER A 19 7.92 8.73 26.93
CA SER A 19 7.18 9.54 25.95
C SER A 19 6.51 8.60 24.94
N PRO A 20 5.19 8.64 24.75
CA PRO A 20 4.55 7.91 23.66
C PRO A 20 4.96 8.54 22.32
N ILE A 21 5.59 7.77 21.44
CA ILE A 21 5.87 8.20 20.07
C ILE A 21 4.53 8.39 19.36
N PRO A 22 4.20 9.60 18.87
CA PRO A 22 3.02 9.80 18.06
C PRO A 22 3.17 8.98 16.78
N ARG A 23 2.21 8.09 16.54
CA ARG A 23 2.07 7.42 15.24
C ARG A 23 1.68 8.49 14.21
N LEU A 24 2.62 8.86 13.35
CA LEU A 24 2.31 9.59 12.13
C LEU A 24 1.48 8.65 11.25
N SER A 25 0.17 8.88 11.20
CA SER A 25 -0.68 8.34 10.15
C SER A 25 -0.17 8.93 8.83
N ALA A 26 0.36 8.08 7.94
CA ALA A 26 0.65 8.50 6.57
C ALA A 26 -0.68 8.99 5.96
N GLN A 27 -0.77 10.30 5.72
CA GLN A 27 -1.96 10.93 5.16
C GLN A 27 -1.99 10.60 3.67
N VAL A 28 -2.97 9.78 3.25
CA VAL A 28 -3.21 9.50 1.84
C VAL A 28 -3.59 10.83 1.16
N PRO A 29 -3.04 11.16 -0.02
CA PRO A 29 -3.38 12.38 -0.75
C PRO A 29 -4.90 12.54 -0.86
N SER A 30 -5.41 13.65 -0.31
CA SER A 30 -6.82 14.03 -0.43
C SER A 30 -7.05 14.62 -1.81
N GLY A 31 -7.35 13.80 -2.81
CA GLY A 31 -7.54 14.33 -4.17
C GLY A 31 -8.13 13.39 -5.20
N VAL A 32 -8.38 12.13 -4.86
CA VAL A 32 -8.90 11.16 -5.82
C VAL A 32 -10.24 10.65 -5.31
N ASP A 33 -11.33 11.09 -5.94
CA ASP A 33 -12.67 10.59 -5.65
C ASP A 33 -12.75 9.11 -6.08
N PRO A 34 -12.84 8.16 -5.12
CA PRO A 34 -12.89 6.74 -5.42
C PRO A 34 -14.08 6.39 -6.32
N GLN A 35 -15.18 7.16 -6.24
CA GLN A 35 -16.42 6.90 -6.95
C GLN A 35 -16.40 7.32 -8.41
N LEU A 36 -15.53 8.26 -8.80
CA LEU A 36 -15.34 8.65 -10.20
C LEU A 36 -14.43 7.68 -10.96
N MET A 37 -13.58 6.94 -10.26
CA MET A 37 -12.58 6.07 -10.90
C MET A 37 -13.11 4.69 -11.31
N GLY A 38 -14.11 4.14 -10.60
CA GLY A 38 -14.67 2.80 -10.89
C GLY A 38 -15.73 2.74 -11.99
N GLN A 39 -16.03 3.84 -12.70
CA GLN A 39 -17.24 3.96 -13.52
C GLN A 39 -17.18 3.28 -14.90
N SER A 40 -16.00 2.90 -15.39
CA SER A 40 -15.82 2.46 -16.78
C SER A 40 -16.22 1.00 -17.05
N GLY A 41 -16.62 0.24 -16.02
CA GLY A 41 -16.97 -1.19 -16.17
C GLY A 41 -15.78 -2.11 -16.53
N ASP A 42 -14.56 -1.57 -16.60
CA ASP A 42 -13.37 -2.26 -17.10
C ASP A 42 -12.55 -3.00 -16.01
N GLY A 43 -12.77 -2.69 -14.74
CA GLY A 43 -12.06 -3.26 -13.59
C GLY A 43 -11.91 -2.25 -12.45
N PRO A 44 -11.29 -2.63 -11.30
CA PRO A 44 -11.00 -1.68 -10.24
C PRO A 44 -9.91 -0.70 -10.67
N VAL A 45 -9.97 0.50 -10.09
CA VAL A 45 -8.82 1.41 -10.10
C VAL A 45 -8.02 1.20 -8.83
N VAL A 46 -6.70 1.16 -8.96
CA VAL A 46 -5.78 0.96 -7.84
C VAL A 46 -4.87 2.16 -7.69
N VAL A 47 -4.77 2.66 -6.46
CA VAL A 47 -3.70 3.56 -6.04
C VAL A 47 -2.64 2.72 -5.36
N ILE A 48 -1.42 2.75 -5.91
CA ILE A 48 -0.27 1.97 -5.47
C ILE A 48 0.63 2.92 -4.72
N GLY A 49 0.63 2.81 -3.39
CA GLY A 49 1.45 3.60 -2.48
C GLY A 49 2.80 2.94 -2.23
N PHE A 50 3.86 3.74 -2.32
CA PHE A 50 5.23 3.32 -2.04
C PHE A 50 5.67 3.82 -0.67
N ALA A 51 6.64 3.14 -0.06
CA ALA A 51 7.18 3.52 1.26
C ALA A 51 7.81 4.92 1.30
N ASN A 52 8.23 5.47 0.16
CA ASN A 52 8.77 6.82 0.03
C ASN A 52 7.67 7.92 -0.04
N GLY A 53 6.40 7.56 0.10
CA GLY A 53 5.25 8.46 0.04
C GLY A 53 4.75 8.80 -1.38
N SER A 54 5.45 8.34 -2.43
CA SER A 54 4.96 8.47 -3.81
C SER A 54 3.84 7.47 -4.11
N SER A 55 3.06 7.74 -5.16
CA SER A 55 2.02 6.83 -5.62
C SER A 55 1.92 6.74 -7.14
N ILE A 56 1.33 5.63 -7.60
CA ILE A 56 0.94 5.40 -9.00
C ILE A 56 -0.54 5.05 -9.01
N ILE A 57 -1.28 5.61 -9.96
CA ILE A 57 -2.65 5.16 -10.24
C ILE A 57 -2.59 4.19 -11.43
N ALA A 58 -3.19 3.02 -11.28
CA ALA A 58 -3.37 2.08 -12.37
C ALA A 58 -4.83 1.67 -12.47
N THR A 59 -5.33 1.58 -13.70
CA THR A 59 -6.67 1.09 -13.99
C THR A 59 -6.53 -0.27 -14.65
N ALA A 60 -7.27 -1.27 -14.18
CA ALA A 60 -7.41 -2.52 -14.91
C ALA A 60 -8.34 -2.27 -16.10
N GLU A 61 -7.78 -2.04 -17.29
CA GLU A 61 -8.56 -1.88 -18.52
C GLU A 61 -8.75 -3.25 -19.17
N ARG A 62 -10.01 -3.63 -19.46
CA ARG A 62 -10.34 -4.98 -19.95
C ARG A 62 -9.77 -6.09 -19.07
N GLY A 63 -9.76 -5.86 -17.76
CA GLY A 63 -9.22 -6.79 -16.76
C GLY A 63 -7.70 -6.83 -16.64
N LEU A 64 -6.92 -5.96 -17.29
CA LEU A 64 -5.45 -5.91 -17.14
C LEU A 64 -4.97 -4.49 -16.77
N SER A 65 -4.21 -4.34 -15.70
CA SER A 65 -3.61 -3.04 -15.35
C SER A 65 -2.42 -2.70 -16.23
N GLY A 66 -2.02 -1.43 -16.35
CA GLY A 66 -0.65 -1.11 -16.77
C GLY A 66 0.42 -1.77 -15.87
N VAL A 67 1.68 -1.84 -16.32
CA VAL A 67 2.75 -2.51 -15.57
C VAL A 67 3.43 -1.52 -14.64
N VAL A 68 3.56 -1.86 -13.36
CA VAL A 68 4.23 -1.02 -12.36
C VAL A 68 5.60 -1.59 -12.00
N GLY A 69 6.64 -0.76 -12.06
CA GLY A 69 7.99 -1.17 -11.68
C GLY A 69 8.16 -1.29 -10.17
N LEU A 70 8.77 -2.38 -9.71
CA LEU A 70 9.14 -2.64 -8.32
C LEU A 70 10.61 -3.03 -8.22
N GLN A 71 11.21 -2.80 -7.06
CA GLN A 71 12.45 -3.47 -6.65
C GLN A 71 12.12 -4.86 -6.08
N ALA A 72 13.12 -5.76 -6.06
CA ALA A 72 12.97 -7.06 -5.41
C ALA A 72 12.59 -6.88 -3.93
N HIS A 73 11.63 -7.68 -3.44
CA HIS A 73 11.08 -7.59 -2.08
C HIS A 73 10.44 -6.24 -1.70
N GLN A 74 10.23 -5.34 -2.67
CA GLN A 74 9.58 -4.07 -2.38
C GLN A 74 8.13 -4.30 -2.00
N THR A 75 7.75 -3.81 -0.82
CA THR A 75 6.36 -3.84 -0.36
C THR A 75 5.65 -2.55 -0.78
N VAL A 76 4.45 -2.70 -1.33
CA VAL A 76 3.55 -1.60 -1.73
C VAL A 76 2.17 -1.79 -1.11
N SER A 77 1.52 -0.67 -0.79
CA SER A 77 0.12 -0.64 -0.38
C SER A 77 -0.76 -0.47 -1.60
N LEU A 78 -1.80 -1.28 -1.73
CA LEU A 78 -2.76 -1.23 -2.82
C LEU A 78 -4.10 -0.75 -2.26
N GLN A 79 -4.53 0.45 -2.64
CA GLN A 79 -5.87 0.94 -2.35
C GLN A 79 -6.72 0.78 -3.61
N LEU A 80 -7.56 -0.24 -3.59
CA LEU A 80 -8.49 -0.56 -4.67
C LEU A 80 -9.78 0.25 -4.49
N SER A 81 -10.29 0.79 -5.59
CA SER A 81 -11.63 1.36 -5.68
C SER A 81 -12.46 0.57 -6.68
N PHE A 82 -13.52 -0.05 -6.19
CA PHE A 82 -14.53 -0.73 -6.99
C PHE A 82 -15.76 0.16 -7.14
N PRO A 83 -16.54 0.02 -8.23
CA PRO A 83 -17.83 0.69 -8.32
C PRO A 83 -18.78 0.23 -7.21
N ALA A 84 -19.69 1.12 -6.80
CA ALA A 84 -20.51 0.96 -5.59
C ALA A 84 -21.39 -0.30 -5.58
N ASN A 85 -21.70 -0.88 -6.74
CA ASN A 85 -22.44 -2.15 -6.85
C ASN A 85 -21.66 -3.36 -6.33
N PHE A 86 -20.36 -3.24 -6.09
CA PHE A 86 -19.53 -4.25 -5.44
C PHE A 86 -19.50 -4.12 -3.92
N ALA A 87 -20.07 -3.06 -3.32
CA ALA A 87 -20.08 -2.89 -1.87
C ALA A 87 -20.67 -4.13 -1.16
N GLY A 88 -19.99 -4.59 -0.10
CA GLY A 88 -20.36 -5.80 0.63
C GLY A 88 -20.03 -7.12 -0.08
N GLN A 89 -19.53 -7.09 -1.32
CA GLN A 89 -19.10 -8.30 -2.02
C GLN A 89 -17.74 -8.77 -1.50
N PRO A 90 -17.50 -10.09 -1.44
CA PRO A 90 -16.17 -10.62 -1.22
C PRO A 90 -15.29 -10.36 -2.45
N ILE A 91 -14.05 -9.98 -2.19
CA ILE A 91 -12.96 -10.05 -3.16
C ILE A 91 -11.97 -11.12 -2.73
N VAL A 92 -11.41 -11.83 -3.70
CA VAL A 92 -10.29 -12.74 -3.48
C VAL A 92 -9.11 -12.23 -4.30
N ALA A 93 -7.98 -12.03 -3.65
CA ALA A 93 -6.72 -11.63 -4.25
C ALA A 93 -5.75 -12.81 -4.24
N GLU A 94 -5.16 -13.12 -5.39
CA GLU A 94 -4.25 -14.25 -5.57
C GLU A 94 -2.99 -13.81 -6.33
N SER A 95 -1.83 -14.27 -5.89
CA SER A 95 -0.56 -14.10 -6.61
C SER A 95 -0.39 -15.21 -7.63
N LEU A 96 -0.12 -14.88 -8.90
CA LEU A 96 -0.09 -15.87 -10.01
C LEU A 96 1.31 -16.40 -10.35
N ASP A 97 2.35 -15.58 -10.26
CA ASP A 97 3.67 -15.91 -10.81
C ASP A 97 4.86 -15.28 -10.07
N GLY A 98 4.63 -14.80 -8.85
CA GLY A 98 5.70 -14.33 -7.98
C GLY A 98 5.23 -13.21 -7.06
N GLY A 99 6.05 -12.88 -6.07
CA GLY A 99 5.63 -11.96 -5.02
C GLY A 99 4.56 -12.57 -4.11
N ILE A 100 4.24 -11.84 -3.05
CA ILE A 100 3.45 -12.35 -1.92
C ILE A 100 2.44 -11.29 -1.51
N LEU A 101 1.16 -11.68 -1.46
CA LEU A 101 0.15 -10.93 -0.73
C LEU A 101 0.36 -11.18 0.76
N ARG A 102 0.52 -10.11 1.56
CA ARG A 102 0.79 -10.25 2.99
C ARG A 102 -0.38 -10.93 3.72
N ALA A 103 -0.03 -11.72 4.74
CA ALA A 103 -0.97 -12.52 5.51
C ALA A 103 -2.16 -11.67 6.03
N ASN A 104 -3.37 -12.26 5.99
CA ASN A 104 -4.68 -11.67 6.32
C ASN A 104 -5.40 -10.92 5.19
N GLN A 105 -4.89 -10.93 3.95
CA GLN A 105 -5.51 -10.21 2.83
C GLN A 105 -5.74 -10.99 1.51
N PRO A 106 -5.68 -12.35 1.43
CA PRO A 106 -6.08 -13.02 0.19
C PRO A 106 -7.59 -12.96 -0.04
N ALA A 107 -8.37 -12.62 0.97
CA ALA A 107 -9.79 -12.32 0.85
C ALA A 107 -10.12 -11.10 1.70
N ALA A 108 -10.97 -10.22 1.16
CA ALA A 108 -11.46 -9.03 1.83
C ALA A 108 -12.90 -8.76 1.38
N THR A 109 -13.65 -7.96 2.12
CA THR A 109 -14.97 -7.49 1.69
C THR A 109 -14.83 -6.06 1.21
N VAL A 110 -15.46 -5.72 0.09
CA VAL A 110 -15.52 -4.34 -0.38
C VAL A 110 -16.29 -3.49 0.63
N ASN A 111 -15.67 -2.42 1.10
CA ASN A 111 -16.28 -1.48 2.04
C ASN A 111 -17.51 -0.79 1.42
N SER A 112 -18.34 -0.16 2.25
CA SER A 112 -19.52 0.59 1.78
C SER A 112 -19.17 1.77 0.87
N ASP A 113 -17.94 2.26 0.93
CA ASP A 113 -17.41 3.31 0.06
C ASP A 113 -16.78 2.76 -1.24
N GLY A 114 -16.80 1.44 -1.46
CA GLY A 114 -16.19 0.79 -2.63
C GLY A 114 -14.70 0.46 -2.47
N SER A 115 -14.09 0.80 -1.33
CA SER A 115 -12.65 0.64 -1.13
C SER A 115 -12.26 -0.76 -0.63
N VAL A 116 -11.06 -1.21 -1.01
CA VAL A 116 -10.36 -2.33 -0.37
C VAL A 116 -8.87 -2.03 -0.29
N ASN A 117 -8.24 -2.34 0.85
CA ASN A 117 -6.80 -2.20 1.03
C ASN A 117 -6.12 -3.56 1.06
N LEU A 118 -5.09 -3.73 0.23
CA LEU A 118 -4.22 -4.90 0.19
C LEU A 118 -2.75 -4.47 0.31
N THR A 119 -1.89 -5.42 0.64
CA THR A 119 -0.44 -5.22 0.68
C THR A 119 0.25 -6.31 -0.14
N PHE A 120 1.08 -5.89 -1.07
CA PHE A 120 1.81 -6.77 -1.96
C PHE A 120 3.32 -6.57 -1.80
N GLU A 121 4.06 -7.66 -1.69
CA GLU A 121 5.52 -7.67 -1.80
C GLU A 121 5.91 -8.23 -3.18
N GLY A 122 6.72 -7.49 -3.94
CA GLY A 122 7.32 -8.00 -5.17
C GLY A 122 8.23 -9.20 -4.92
N GLY A 123 8.27 -10.14 -5.86
CA GLY A 123 9.12 -11.33 -5.78
C GLY A 123 10.62 -11.03 -5.73
N ALA A 124 11.40 -12.05 -5.39
CA ALA A 124 12.86 -11.96 -5.27
C ALA A 124 13.58 -11.87 -6.63
N LEU A 125 12.99 -12.46 -7.67
CA LEU A 125 13.58 -12.56 -9.00
C LEU A 125 13.03 -11.48 -9.92
N PRO A 126 13.87 -10.91 -10.81
CA PRO A 126 13.39 -10.01 -11.86
C PRO A 126 12.37 -10.67 -12.78
N GLY A 127 11.38 -9.89 -13.21
CA GLY A 127 10.34 -10.36 -14.13
C GLY A 127 8.94 -9.89 -13.74
N LEU A 128 7.95 -10.43 -14.45
CA LEU A 128 6.55 -10.11 -14.24
C LEU A 128 5.99 -10.88 -13.04
N ASN A 129 5.42 -10.15 -12.10
CA ASN A 129 4.55 -10.66 -11.05
C ASN A 129 3.13 -10.14 -11.27
N ARG A 130 2.15 -11.00 -11.10
CA ARG A 130 0.73 -10.70 -11.31
C ARG A 130 -0.08 -11.03 -10.09
N VAL A 131 -1.04 -10.15 -9.79
CA VAL A 131 -2.05 -10.35 -8.77
C VAL A 131 -3.42 -10.40 -9.45
N ALA A 132 -4.11 -11.54 -9.38
CA ALA A 132 -5.49 -11.66 -9.77
C ALA A 132 -6.41 -11.14 -8.66
N LEU A 133 -7.44 -10.40 -9.05
CA LEU A 133 -8.52 -9.90 -8.20
C LEU A 133 -9.82 -10.49 -8.72
N HIS A 134 -10.45 -11.33 -7.93
CA HIS A 134 -11.74 -11.94 -8.21
C HIS A 134 -12.82 -11.19 -7.41
N ALA A 135 -13.75 -10.54 -8.10
CA ALA A 135 -14.84 -9.80 -7.46
C ALA A 135 -16.10 -9.89 -8.33
N GLY A 136 -17.25 -10.26 -7.72
CA GLY A 136 -18.54 -10.26 -8.41
C GLY A 136 -18.58 -11.05 -9.73
N GLY A 137 -17.81 -12.15 -9.84
CA GLY A 137 -17.68 -12.97 -11.05
C GLY A 137 -16.71 -12.44 -12.11
N ASN A 138 -16.13 -11.25 -11.90
CA ASN A 138 -15.12 -10.68 -12.78
C ASN A 138 -13.71 -10.96 -12.25
N ILE A 139 -12.74 -11.01 -13.17
CA ILE A 139 -11.32 -11.15 -12.87
C ILE A 139 -10.59 -9.93 -13.43
N SER A 140 -9.77 -9.30 -12.60
CA SER A 140 -8.83 -8.25 -13.00
C SER A 140 -7.42 -8.64 -12.55
N VAL A 141 -6.40 -8.27 -13.33
CA VAL A 141 -5.01 -8.62 -13.06
C VAL A 141 -4.18 -7.37 -12.93
N LEU A 142 -3.63 -7.17 -11.74
CA LEU A 142 -2.59 -6.17 -11.50
C LEU A 142 -1.24 -6.72 -11.94
N ARG A 143 -0.43 -5.89 -12.60
CA ARG A 143 0.85 -6.28 -13.17
C ARG A 143 1.99 -5.47 -12.57
N PHE A 144 2.97 -6.17 -12.03
CA PHE A 144 4.16 -5.59 -11.43
C PHE A 144 5.41 -6.18 -12.09
N TRP A 145 6.38 -5.36 -12.44
CA TRP A 145 7.66 -5.82 -12.95
C TRP A 145 8.75 -5.60 -11.92
N VAL A 146 9.35 -6.68 -11.42
CA VAL A 146 10.54 -6.60 -10.57
C VAL A 146 11.74 -6.31 -11.47
N ILE A 147 12.37 -5.17 -11.24
CA ILE A 147 13.49 -4.67 -12.04
C ILE A 147 14.75 -5.47 -11.69
N ASP A 148 15.50 -5.88 -12.72
CA ASP A 148 16.85 -6.40 -12.53
C ASP A 148 17.82 -5.22 -12.31
N PRO A 149 18.46 -5.09 -11.13
CA PRO A 149 19.43 -4.02 -10.89
C PRO A 149 20.67 -4.13 -11.78
N ARG A 150 20.96 -5.31 -12.33
CA ARG A 150 22.09 -5.55 -13.24
C ARG A 150 21.75 -5.24 -14.70
N ASN A 151 20.47 -5.25 -15.05
CA ASN A 151 19.97 -4.86 -16.36
C ASN A 151 18.63 -4.14 -16.24
N SER A 152 18.71 -2.87 -15.85
CA SER A 152 17.56 -2.01 -15.64
C SER A 152 16.88 -1.55 -16.93
N THR A 153 17.34 -1.99 -18.11
CA THR A 153 16.76 -1.59 -19.41
C THR A 153 15.83 -2.65 -20.01
N THR A 154 15.89 -3.89 -19.52
CA THR A 154 15.04 -4.99 -19.97
C THR A 154 13.77 -5.08 -19.14
N HIS A 155 12.84 -4.17 -19.39
CA HIS A 155 11.50 -4.19 -18.82
C HIS A 155 10.48 -3.69 -19.85
N PRO A 156 9.20 -4.09 -19.74
CA PRO A 156 8.14 -3.50 -20.54
C PRO A 156 7.96 -2.01 -20.19
N PRO A 157 7.17 -1.25 -20.96
CA PRO A 157 6.77 0.11 -20.59
C PRO A 157 6.14 0.12 -19.19
N LEU A 158 6.70 0.92 -18.29
CA LEU A 158 6.27 1.03 -16.90
C LEU A 158 5.41 2.28 -16.71
N LEU A 159 4.39 2.19 -15.86
CA LEU A 159 3.67 3.33 -15.35
C LEU A 159 4.60 4.19 -14.48
N SER A 160 4.46 5.50 -14.62
CA SER A 160 5.26 6.48 -13.88
C SER A 160 4.49 6.99 -12.66
N SER A 161 5.21 7.25 -11.56
CA SER A 161 4.62 7.88 -10.37
C SER A 161 4.21 9.31 -10.66
N THR A 162 2.98 9.65 -10.29
CA THR A 162 2.56 11.04 -10.14
C THR A 162 3.04 11.53 -8.76
N ARG A 163 3.71 12.67 -8.74
CA ARG A 163 4.25 13.28 -7.52
C ARG A 163 3.20 14.15 -6.84
#